data_AF-A0A7C8ESW3-F1
#
_entry.id   AF-A0A7C8ESW3-F1
#
_cell.length_a   1.000
_cell.length_b   1.000
_cell.length_c   1.000
_cell.angle_alpha   90.00
_cell.angle_beta   90.00
_cell.angle_gamma   90.00
#
_symmetry.space_group_name_H-M   'P 1'
#
loop_
_entity.id
_entity.type
_entity.pdbx_description
1 polymer ?
#
loop_
_entity_poly.entity_id
_entity_poly.type
_entity_poly.pdbx_seq_one_letter_code
_entity_poly.pdbx_strand_id
1 'polypeptide(L)'
;MAIPDEMFKNIQTGSLEPNPCSPKEPDASFRGILINAPKQVTFKKGQSIGRLGAFAMIPICGYYHLNVPSPPKYNNIFEAMTLVAINTETKKMYAKPMMEPDTVIPPPRREPPPREVVANISVAGYFNPNLADYVTLPQVPGIYDIHVELEEMKSNSVQIKLVEEK
;
A
#
# COMPACT_ATOMS: atom_id res chain seq x y z
N MET A 1 -0.72 8.10 18.15
CA MET A 1 -0.38 9.50 17.85
C MET A 1 -0.45 9.68 16.34
N ALA A 2 -1.17 10.67 15.82
CA ALA A 2 -1.24 10.89 14.38
C ALA A 2 0.09 11.45 13.87
N ILE A 3 0.61 10.92 12.76
CA ILE A 3 1.82 11.43 12.12
C ILE A 3 1.49 12.78 11.45
N PRO A 4 2.29 13.84 11.66
CA PRO A 4 2.06 15.12 10.99
C PRO A 4 2.21 15.02 9.47
N ASP A 5 1.35 15.69 8.71
CA ASP A 5 1.37 15.70 7.24
C ASP A 5 2.71 16.15 6.64
N GLU A 6 3.45 17.00 7.34
CA GLU A 6 4.80 17.44 6.95
C GLU A 6 5.79 16.28 6.76
N MET A 7 5.62 15.19 7.52
CA MET A 7 6.49 14.01 7.44
C MET A 7 6.31 13.23 6.13
N PHE A 8 5.24 13.49 5.38
CA PHE A 8 4.91 12.81 4.14
C PHE A 8 5.41 13.56 2.89
N LYS A 9 5.78 14.84 3.01
CA LYS A 9 6.13 15.68 1.85
C LYS A 9 7.39 15.25 1.12
N ASN A 10 8.38 14.74 1.85
CA ASN A 10 9.73 14.46 1.34
C ASN A 10 10.08 12.97 1.33
N ILE A 11 9.07 12.08 1.40
CA ILE A 11 9.35 10.65 1.42
C ILE A 11 9.65 10.13 0.02
N GLN A 12 10.58 9.19 -0.08
CA GLN A 12 10.80 8.44 -1.30
C GLN A 12 9.70 7.37 -1.43
N THR A 13 8.81 7.54 -2.41
CA THR A 13 7.82 6.53 -2.76
C THR A 13 8.44 5.42 -3.62
N GLY A 14 7.81 4.24 -3.61
CA GLY A 14 8.32 3.03 -4.26
C GLY A 14 9.50 2.37 -3.53
N SER A 15 9.86 2.85 -2.34
CA SER A 15 10.89 2.23 -1.50
C SER A 15 10.30 1.17 -0.56
N LEU A 16 11.10 0.15 -0.24
CA LEU A 16 10.82 -0.86 0.79
C LEU A 16 11.54 -0.54 2.12
N GLU A 17 12.20 0.61 2.22
CA GLU A 17 12.89 1.05 3.41
C GLU A 17 11.95 1.81 4.37
N PRO A 18 12.15 1.71 5.69
CA PRO A 18 11.40 2.51 6.65
C PRO A 18 11.75 3.99 6.51
N ASN A 19 10.79 4.84 6.83
CA ASN A 19 10.91 6.30 6.81
C ASN A 19 10.12 6.92 7.97
N PRO A 20 10.18 8.25 8.19
CA PRO A 20 9.52 8.90 9.33
C PRO A 20 7.98 8.75 9.39
N CYS A 21 7.31 8.40 8.29
CA CYS A 21 5.86 8.13 8.26
C CYS A 21 5.51 6.64 8.39
N SER A 22 6.50 5.75 8.36
CA SER A 22 6.27 4.31 8.48
C SER A 22 5.64 3.97 9.82
N PRO A 23 4.67 3.02 9.86
CA PRO A 23 4.19 2.48 11.12
C PRO A 23 5.37 1.99 11.94
N LYS A 24 5.35 2.25 13.26
CA LYS A 24 6.34 1.62 14.14
C LYS A 24 6.13 0.12 14.11
N GLU A 25 7.23 -0.61 14.06
CA GLU A 25 7.21 -2.07 14.17
C GLU A 25 6.41 -2.47 15.43
N PRO A 26 5.31 -3.24 15.26
CA PRO A 26 4.52 -3.73 16.38
C PRO A 26 5.28 -4.76 17.20
N ASP A 27 4.63 -5.30 18.22
CA ASP A 27 5.19 -6.45 18.93
C ASP A 27 5.30 -7.68 18.01
N ALA A 28 6.18 -8.61 18.37
CA ALA A 28 6.48 -9.79 17.55
C ALA A 28 5.29 -10.75 17.34
N SER A 29 4.20 -10.62 18.09
CA SER A 29 2.99 -11.42 17.93
C SER A 29 2.03 -10.84 16.89
N PHE A 30 2.21 -9.58 16.50
CA PHE A 30 1.38 -8.94 15.48
C PHE A 30 1.45 -9.69 14.16
N ARG A 31 0.28 -9.95 13.57
CA ARG A 31 0.16 -10.46 12.21
C ARG A 31 -0.87 -9.62 11.47
N GLY A 32 -0.44 -8.98 10.39
CA GLY A 32 -1.31 -8.11 9.61
C GLY A 32 -0.55 -7.01 8.89
N ILE A 33 -1.30 -5.97 8.51
CA ILE A 33 -0.82 -4.83 7.74
C ILE A 33 -1.22 -3.55 8.47
N LEU A 34 -0.27 -2.64 8.63
CA LEU A 34 -0.49 -1.29 9.13
C LEU A 34 -0.13 -0.27 8.07
N ILE A 35 -0.90 0.82 7.99
CA ILE A 35 -0.65 1.93 7.09
C ILE A 35 -0.83 3.27 7.77
N ASN A 36 -0.07 4.26 7.31
CA ASN A 36 -0.23 5.68 7.58
C ASN A 36 -0.30 6.44 6.27
N ALA A 37 -0.98 7.58 6.29
CA ALA A 37 -1.10 8.48 5.16
C ALA A 37 -1.28 9.92 5.65
N PRO A 38 -0.97 10.94 4.82
CA PRO A 38 -1.25 12.32 5.16
C PRO A 38 -2.76 12.55 5.25
N LYS A 39 -3.21 13.40 6.17
CA LYS A 39 -4.64 13.73 6.30
C LYS A 39 -5.15 14.55 5.13
N GLN A 40 -4.29 15.37 4.54
CA GLN A 40 -4.62 16.21 3.41
C GLN A 40 -3.56 16.13 2.32
N VAL A 41 -4.00 16.01 1.07
CA VAL A 41 -3.15 16.11 -0.11
C VAL A 41 -3.73 17.16 -1.05
N THR A 42 -2.88 18.07 -1.49
CA THR A 42 -3.22 19.06 -2.51
C THR A 42 -2.84 18.53 -3.90
N PHE A 43 -3.67 18.80 -4.89
CA PHE A 43 -3.37 18.50 -6.28
C PHE A 43 -3.77 19.66 -7.18
N LYS A 44 -3.09 19.79 -8.32
CA LYS A 44 -3.43 20.77 -9.35
C LYS A 44 -3.97 20.05 -10.58
N LYS A 45 -5.15 20.47 -11.04
CA LYS A 45 -5.80 19.82 -12.17
C LYS A 45 -4.94 19.89 -13.44
N GLY A 46 -4.80 18.76 -14.12
CA GLY A 46 -3.96 18.64 -15.32
C GLY A 46 -2.45 18.58 -15.04
N GLN A 47 -2.01 18.70 -13.80
CA GLN A 47 -0.63 18.42 -13.42
C GLN A 47 -0.40 16.91 -13.33
N SER A 48 0.79 16.50 -13.73
CA SER A 48 1.29 15.15 -13.62
C SER A 48 2.61 15.20 -12.86
N ILE A 49 2.79 14.29 -11.92
CA ILE A 49 3.95 14.18 -11.05
C ILE A 49 4.46 12.73 -11.03
N GLY A 50 5.73 12.55 -10.64
CA GLY A 50 6.36 11.24 -10.58
C GLY A 50 6.62 10.62 -11.97
N ARG A 51 7.21 9.42 -11.98
CA ARG A 51 7.57 8.72 -13.23
C ARG A 51 6.38 8.07 -13.94
N LEU A 52 5.34 7.73 -13.17
CA LEU A 52 4.14 7.04 -13.68
C LEU A 52 3.00 8.00 -14.03
N GLY A 53 3.23 9.30 -13.85
CA GLY A 53 2.29 10.35 -14.24
C GLY A 53 1.07 10.50 -13.33
N ALA A 54 1.23 10.21 -12.03
CA ALA A 54 0.20 10.46 -11.04
C ALA A 54 -0.19 11.95 -10.99
N PHE A 55 -1.45 12.25 -10.73
CA PHE A 55 -1.92 13.63 -10.62
C PHE A 55 -1.57 14.31 -9.29
N ALA A 56 -1.21 13.51 -8.28
CA ALA A 56 -0.95 13.96 -6.92
C ALA A 56 0.03 13.01 -6.20
N MET A 57 0.72 13.53 -5.18
CA MET A 57 1.60 12.75 -4.33
C MET A 57 0.77 12.31 -3.13
N ILE A 58 0.22 11.10 -3.19
CA ILE A 58 -0.57 10.49 -2.12
C ILE A 58 0.24 9.34 -1.51
N PRO A 59 1.24 9.65 -0.69
CA PRO A 59 2.11 8.64 -0.11
C PRO A 59 1.36 7.80 0.93
N ILE A 60 1.47 6.48 0.79
CA ILE A 60 1.05 5.52 1.81
C ILE A 60 2.31 4.91 2.40
N CYS A 61 2.46 4.96 3.71
CA CYS A 61 3.59 4.38 4.42
C CYS A 61 3.09 3.16 5.17
N GLY A 62 3.57 1.97 4.80
CA GLY A 62 3.02 0.71 5.24
C GLY A 62 4.06 -0.20 5.88
N TYR A 63 3.58 -1.07 6.76
CA TYR A 63 4.33 -2.18 7.35
C TYR A 63 3.45 -3.42 7.31
N TYR A 64 4.02 -4.56 6.95
CA TYR A 64 3.35 -5.86 7.05
C TYR A 64 4.20 -6.81 7.88
N HIS A 65 3.54 -7.72 8.60
CA HIS A 65 4.16 -8.87 9.25
C HIS A 65 3.22 -10.06 9.12
N LEU A 66 3.63 -11.07 8.36
CA LEU A 66 2.75 -12.12 7.87
C LEU A 66 3.43 -13.47 7.95
N ASN A 67 2.65 -14.54 8.13
CA ASN A 67 3.17 -15.90 8.04
C ASN A 67 3.27 -16.32 6.56
N VAL A 68 4.32 -17.07 6.20
CA VAL A 68 4.48 -17.56 4.83
C VAL A 68 3.46 -18.66 4.56
N PRO A 69 2.54 -18.51 3.59
CA PRO A 69 1.60 -19.58 3.25
C PRO A 69 2.33 -20.75 2.59
N SER A 70 1.85 -21.97 2.86
CA SER A 70 2.38 -23.20 2.27
C SER A 70 1.29 -24.01 1.55
N PRO A 71 1.32 -24.10 0.22
CA PRO A 71 2.35 -23.58 -0.69
C PRO A 71 2.27 -22.05 -0.89
N PRO A 72 3.39 -21.37 -1.25
CA PRO A 72 3.35 -19.97 -1.64
C PRO A 72 2.47 -19.80 -2.88
N LYS A 73 1.41 -19.00 -2.76
CA LYS A 73 0.49 -18.70 -3.87
C LYS A 73 1.07 -17.66 -4.83
N TYR A 74 1.84 -16.72 -4.32
CA TYR A 74 2.40 -15.59 -5.06
C TYR A 74 3.93 -15.64 -5.05
N ASN A 75 4.55 -15.17 -6.13
CA ASN A 75 6.01 -15.05 -6.20
C ASN A 75 6.48 -13.82 -5.42
N ASN A 76 5.67 -12.77 -5.42
CA ASN A 76 5.87 -11.54 -4.66
C ASN A 76 4.58 -11.17 -3.93
N ILE A 77 4.68 -10.83 -2.65
CA ILE A 77 3.52 -10.47 -1.83
C ILE A 77 2.80 -9.21 -2.33
N PHE A 78 3.51 -8.32 -3.02
CA PHE A 78 2.95 -7.11 -3.61
C PHE A 78 2.02 -7.39 -4.81
N GLU A 79 2.10 -8.58 -5.43
CA GLU A 79 1.12 -9.02 -6.44
C GLU A 79 -0.26 -9.30 -5.81
N ALA A 80 -0.27 -9.67 -4.53
CA ALA A 80 -1.48 -10.01 -3.80
C ALA A 80 -2.04 -8.86 -2.96
N MET A 81 -1.21 -7.86 -2.64
CA MET A 81 -1.64 -6.66 -1.93
C MET A 81 -2.40 -5.72 -2.87
N THR A 82 -3.65 -5.44 -2.51
CA THR A 82 -4.52 -4.52 -3.24
C THR A 82 -4.68 -3.22 -2.47
N LEU A 83 -4.35 -2.10 -3.12
CA LEU A 83 -4.65 -0.77 -2.60
C LEU A 83 -6.12 -0.45 -2.91
N VAL A 84 -6.87 -0.10 -1.87
CA VAL A 84 -8.29 0.24 -1.98
C VAL A 84 -8.51 1.66 -1.47
N ALA A 85 -9.22 2.46 -2.26
CA ALA A 85 -9.63 3.81 -1.92
C ALA A 85 -11.14 3.94 -2.15
N ILE A 86 -11.87 4.39 -1.13
CA ILE A 86 -13.33 4.54 -1.18
C ILE A 86 -13.65 6.00 -0.98
N ASN A 87 -14.28 6.63 -1.98
CA ASN A 87 -14.79 7.98 -1.81
C ASN A 87 -15.95 7.97 -0.81
N THR A 88 -15.84 8.75 0.26
CA THR A 88 -16.76 8.65 1.41
C THR A 88 -18.15 9.24 1.10
N GLU A 89 -18.24 10.18 0.16
CA GLU A 89 -19.49 10.83 -0.26
C GLU A 89 -20.24 9.97 -1.28
N THR A 90 -19.57 9.56 -2.35
CA THR A 90 -20.19 8.80 -3.46
C THR A 90 -20.23 7.30 -3.21
N LYS A 91 -19.53 6.81 -2.17
CA LYS A 91 -19.32 5.39 -1.88
C LYS A 91 -18.66 4.59 -3.00
N LYS A 92 -18.10 5.27 -4.01
CA LYS A 92 -17.41 4.63 -5.12
C LYS A 92 -16.06 4.11 -4.67
N MET A 93 -15.82 2.83 -4.92
CA MET A 93 -14.59 2.12 -4.61
C MET A 93 -13.66 2.10 -5.83
N TYR A 94 -12.38 2.32 -5.56
CA TYR A 94 -11.28 2.22 -6.52
C TYR A 94 -10.24 1.27 -5.93
N ALA A 95 -9.93 0.18 -6.63
CA ALA A 95 -9.02 -0.83 -6.14
C ALA A 95 -8.07 -1.29 -7.25
N LYS A 96 -6.77 -1.43 -6.95
CA LYS A 96 -5.80 -2.01 -7.87
C LYS A 96 -4.68 -2.74 -7.11
N PRO A 97 -4.15 -3.86 -7.63
CA PRO A 97 -2.94 -4.49 -7.10
C PRO A 97 -1.74 -3.53 -7.08
N MET A 98 -0.87 -3.66 -6.10
CA MET A 98 0.38 -2.90 -6.00
C MET A 98 1.42 -3.32 -7.04
N MET A 99 1.30 -4.53 -7.58
CA MET A 99 2.16 -5.02 -8.66
C MET A 99 1.30 -5.82 -9.62
N GLU A 100 1.47 -5.57 -10.92
CA GLU A 100 0.87 -6.43 -11.93
C GLU A 100 1.62 -7.77 -11.95
N PRO A 101 0.90 -8.90 -12.03
CA PRO A 101 1.54 -10.21 -12.05
C PRO A 101 2.47 -10.30 -13.25
N ASP A 102 3.70 -10.72 -13.01
CA ASP A 102 4.69 -10.84 -14.06
C ASP A 102 4.20 -11.87 -15.11
N THR A 103 4.20 -11.48 -16.39
CA THR A 103 3.78 -12.37 -17.48
C THR A 103 4.84 -13.42 -17.82
N VAL A 104 6.05 -13.26 -17.27
CA VAL A 104 7.13 -14.21 -17.45
C VAL A 104 6.79 -15.49 -16.70
N ILE A 105 6.73 -16.60 -17.43
CA ILE A 105 6.56 -17.93 -16.85
C ILE A 105 7.70 -18.13 -15.85
N PRO A 106 7.41 -18.26 -14.54
CA PRO A 106 8.47 -18.47 -13.58
C PRO A 106 9.21 -19.76 -13.94
N PRO A 107 10.53 -19.83 -13.70
CA PRO A 107 11.25 -21.09 -13.84
C PRO A 107 10.50 -22.19 -13.07
N PRO A 108 10.53 -23.46 -13.54
CA PRO A 108 9.78 -24.55 -12.92
C PRO A 108 9.99 -24.52 -11.42
N ARG A 109 8.89 -24.41 -10.67
CA ARG A 109 8.91 -24.31 -9.20
C ARG A 109 9.76 -25.44 -8.66
N ARG A 110 10.84 -25.11 -7.95
CA ARG A 110 11.49 -26.07 -7.04
C ARG A 110 10.41 -26.58 -6.09
N GLU A 111 10.48 -27.86 -5.72
CA GLU A 111 9.54 -28.42 -4.74
C GLU A 111 9.44 -27.46 -3.55
N PRO A 112 8.21 -27.01 -3.19
CA PRO A 112 8.06 -26.09 -2.09
C PRO A 112 8.61 -26.74 -0.82
N PRO A 113 9.32 -25.98 0.03
CA PRO A 113 9.81 -26.52 1.29
C PRO A 113 8.66 -27.14 2.10
N PRO A 114 8.92 -28.22 2.86
CA PRO A 114 7.89 -28.90 3.66
C PRO A 114 7.13 -27.91 4.55
N ARG A 115 5.82 -28.13 4.74
CA ARG A 115 4.95 -27.28 5.57
C ARG A 115 5.54 -27.00 6.95
N GLU A 116 6.15 -28.00 7.56
CA GLU A 116 6.79 -27.92 8.88
C GLU A 116 7.92 -26.89 8.94
N VAL A 117 8.64 -26.69 7.84
CA VAL A 117 9.74 -25.73 7.73
C VAL A 117 9.21 -24.30 7.62
N VAL A 118 8.12 -24.10 6.87
CA VAL A 118 7.56 -22.77 6.60
C VAL A 118 6.51 -22.31 7.60
N ALA A 119 5.89 -23.22 8.35
CA ALA A 119 4.85 -22.90 9.34
C ALA A 119 5.32 -21.91 10.43
N ASN A 120 6.63 -21.91 10.71
CA ASN A 120 7.24 -21.03 11.71
C ASN A 120 7.97 -19.82 11.07
N ILE A 121 7.87 -19.63 9.75
CA ILE A 121 8.49 -18.51 9.07
C ILE A 121 7.47 -17.39 8.93
N SER A 122 7.83 -16.23 9.48
CA SER A 122 7.13 -14.97 9.24
C SER A 122 8.01 -14.02 8.44
N VAL A 123 7.40 -13.25 7.54
CA VAL A 123 8.05 -12.19 6.77
C VAL A 123 7.47 -10.86 7.24
N ALA A 124 8.36 -9.92 7.50
CA ALA A 124 7.99 -8.54 7.77
C ALA A 124 8.71 -7.59 6.83
N GLY A 125 8.08 -6.46 6.53
CA GLY A 125 8.67 -5.47 5.64
C GLY A 125 7.88 -4.18 5.57
N TYR A 126 8.54 -3.14 5.06
CA TYR A 126 7.93 -1.85 4.79
C TYR A 126 7.59 -1.71 3.32
N PHE A 127 6.65 -0.82 3.02
CA PHE A 127 6.28 -0.45 1.66
C PHE A 127 5.78 0.98 1.62
N ASN A 128 6.20 1.73 0.59
CA ASN A 128 5.89 3.16 0.51
C ASN A 128 5.32 3.57 -0.86
N PRO A 129 4.19 3.01 -1.33
CA PRO A 129 3.62 3.37 -2.62
C PRO A 129 3.05 4.79 -2.61
N ASN A 130 3.04 5.42 -3.78
CA ASN A 130 2.16 6.55 -4.03
C ASN A 130 0.82 6.00 -4.55
N LEU A 131 -0.28 6.21 -3.84
CA LEU A 131 -1.59 5.65 -4.19
C LEU A 131 -2.02 6.03 -5.62
N ALA A 132 -1.75 7.26 -6.05
CA ALA A 132 -2.15 7.76 -7.36
C ALA A 132 -1.37 7.13 -8.54
N ASP A 133 -0.27 6.43 -8.27
CA ASP A 133 0.47 5.67 -9.30
C ASP A 133 -0.24 4.35 -9.63
N TYR A 134 -1.04 3.81 -8.69
CA TYR A 134 -1.68 2.50 -8.83
C TYR A 134 -3.18 2.62 -9.03
N VAL A 135 -3.84 3.48 -8.25
CA VAL A 135 -5.29 3.61 -8.25
C VAL A 135 -5.70 4.83 -9.05
N THR A 136 -6.48 4.63 -10.12
CA THR A 136 -6.99 5.71 -10.96
C THR A 136 -8.11 6.47 -10.25
N LEU A 137 -7.71 7.40 -9.39
CA LEU A 137 -8.64 8.32 -8.71
C LEU A 137 -9.03 9.48 -9.64
N PRO A 138 -10.28 9.95 -9.57
CA PRO A 138 -10.67 11.17 -10.27
C PRO A 138 -9.94 12.39 -9.68
N GLN A 139 -9.52 13.32 -10.54
CA GLN A 139 -8.91 14.60 -10.14
C GLN A 139 -9.99 15.58 -9.64
N VAL A 140 -10.69 15.19 -8.57
CA VAL A 140 -11.74 15.99 -7.93
C VAL A 140 -11.48 16.04 -6.42
N PRO A 141 -11.74 17.18 -5.77
CA PRO A 141 -11.72 17.26 -4.32
C PRO A 141 -12.68 16.23 -3.70
N GLY A 142 -12.30 15.67 -2.55
CA GLY A 142 -13.11 14.68 -1.87
C GLY A 142 -12.37 14.02 -0.73
N ILE A 143 -13.10 13.26 0.07
CA ILE A 143 -12.55 12.49 1.17
C ILE A 143 -12.55 11.01 0.78
N TYR A 144 -11.42 10.34 1.00
CA TYR A 144 -11.22 8.95 0.63
C TYR A 144 -10.78 8.16 1.87
N ASP A 145 -11.49 7.09 2.17
CA ASP A 145 -11.03 6.07 3.11
C ASP A 145 -10.17 5.07 2.36
N ILE A 146 -8.95 4.87 2.82
CA ILE A 146 -7.93 4.06 2.18
C ILE A 146 -7.53 2.91 3.09
N HIS A 147 -7.39 1.73 2.52
CA HIS A 147 -6.88 0.54 3.19
C HIS A 147 -6.19 -0.38 2.19
N VAL A 148 -5.41 -1.31 2.71
CA VAL A 148 -4.75 -2.38 1.95
C VAL A 148 -5.44 -3.69 2.26
N GLU A 149 -5.72 -4.47 1.24
CA GLU A 149 -6.26 -5.84 1.36
C GLU A 149 -5.22 -6.85 0.89
N LEU A 150 -5.15 -7.97 1.61
CA LEU A 150 -4.36 -9.14 1.24
C LEU A 150 -5.15 -10.40 1.62
N GLU A 151 -5.72 -11.07 0.62
CA GLU A 151 -6.66 -12.18 0.83
C GLU A 151 -7.79 -11.79 1.79
N GLU A 152 -7.93 -12.49 2.93
CA GLU A 152 -8.94 -12.22 3.95
C GLU A 152 -8.49 -11.16 4.97
N MET A 153 -7.24 -10.66 4.87
CA MET A 153 -6.71 -9.64 5.77
C MET A 153 -6.92 -8.24 5.21
N LYS A 154 -7.25 -7.32 6.11
CA LYS A 154 -7.42 -5.90 5.82
C LYS A 154 -6.58 -5.08 6.79
N SER A 155 -5.87 -4.08 6.29
CA SER A 155 -5.14 -3.13 7.14
C SER A 155 -6.09 -2.25 7.95
N ASN A 156 -5.53 -1.45 8.87
CA ASN A 156 -6.27 -0.29 9.36
C ASN A 156 -6.66 0.64 8.19
N SER A 157 -7.76 1.38 8.36
CA SER A 157 -8.18 2.39 7.40
C SER A 157 -7.63 3.77 7.78
N VAL A 158 -7.20 4.53 6.78
CA VAL A 158 -6.73 5.92 6.91
C VAL A 158 -7.56 6.80 6.00
N GLN A 159 -7.89 8.00 6.47
CA GLN A 159 -8.70 8.94 5.73
C GLN A 159 -7.84 10.06 5.16
N ILE A 160 -7.98 10.32 3.86
CA ILE A 160 -7.27 11.39 3.16
C ILE A 160 -8.27 12.34 2.52
N LYS A 161 -8.07 13.64 2.73
CA LYS A 161 -8.80 14.71 2.05
C LYS A 161 -7.98 15.21 0.85
N LEU A 162 -8.51 15.02 -0.35
CA LEU A 162 -7.98 15.63 -1.56
C LEU A 162 -8.55 17.04 -1.73
N VAL A 163 -7.66 18.01 -1.96
CA VAL A 163 -8.01 19.42 -2.14
C VAL A 163 -7.37 19.92 -3.43
N GLU A 164 -8.16 20.59 -4.27
CA GLU A 164 -7.65 21.22 -5.49
C GLU A 164 -6.96 22.55 -5.13
N GLU A 165 -5.72 22.71 -5.56
CA GLU A 165 -5.00 23.97 -5.51
C GLU A 165 -5.54 24.91 -6.59
N LYS A 166 -5.89 26.14 -6.20
CA LYS A 166 -6.45 27.15 -7.11
C LYS A 166 -5.37 27.81 -7.97
#